data_AF-R1EAL2-F1
#
_entry.id   AF-R1EAL2-F1
#
_cell.length_a   1.000
_cell.length_b   1.000
_cell.length_c   1.000
_cell.angle_alpha   90.00
_cell.angle_beta   90.00
_cell.angle_gamma   90.00
#
_symmetry.space_group_name_H-M   'P 1'
#
loop_
_entity.id
_entity.type
_entity.pdbx_description
1 polymer ?
#
loop_
_entity_poly.entity_id
_entity_poly.type
_entity_poly.pdbx_seq_one_letter_code
_entity_poly.pdbx_strand_id
1 'polypeptide(L)'
;MAYVDTGLLTKTAPTVLFLHGNPTSSYIYRNIVPHVSPIARCIVPDLVGFGDSGKMPSNAYYVRDHILYFAAFMDAVVPKNKTEKLFLVLHDWGSAIGLDWGRKNPTRVEGVSFMEYVYEARREALLPELRETFEKFRAEEVERQLITEENMFIEGVLGQFGTARGLTEAEMQHYRRPFLKKEDREPMYRFPNEIPVDGEPEDAHIPVRNSNCNNPPSHPTSAFPAMDSEKTSVKDAGTATSVQAPPHKLRDPPNALRGWRLHVSMLGLCLGLFCSALETTVIATSLTAISTHFSDAARSTWIVTTYLVTYSGFLLVFSKLSDIFTPRNTLLAGFFSFALFSGLCAASHSMDQLIVFRAFQGVGGSVIFSLAFVTVMAVCPMRWMGFYSGVSGTTFAIANVAGPLLGGKMGDEGAWRWIFLLNVPAAAVAAGLVGVALPGPATPIVLADLVRVDYVGAIFSVSGAVLLIYGLETGGSTYTWGSGVIVGVLAAAVVAILLFFGWEWRLDGREGRTRMEPLFPFRLLRNPVTVLIFLSAFFLGAVFYTVIITLPRRSQLLYSLSATAAGVKLLAMLLLSSFSSAIAGLIYSKSTRLVLPILAGTTALQVLGGGLLCTLGFSSDGGVDARMSYHGG
;
A
#
# COMPACT_ATOMS: atom_id res chain seq x y z
N MET A 1 -35.59 5.94 24.35
CA MET A 1 -34.12 6.00 24.21
C MET A 1 -33.66 7.30 24.84
N ALA A 2 -32.63 7.25 25.67
CA ALA A 2 -31.91 8.44 26.10
C ALA A 2 -31.05 8.96 24.94
N TYR A 3 -30.88 10.28 24.86
CA TYR A 3 -30.06 10.88 23.82
C TYR A 3 -29.57 12.26 24.24
N VAL A 4 -28.45 12.68 23.66
CA VAL A 4 -27.97 14.06 23.72
C VAL A 4 -28.38 14.78 22.43
N ASP A 5 -28.95 15.97 22.56
CA ASP A 5 -29.28 16.87 21.45
C ASP A 5 -28.62 18.22 21.69
N THR A 6 -27.63 18.57 20.88
CA THR A 6 -26.80 19.75 21.09
C THR A 6 -26.35 20.37 19.76
N GLY A 7 -25.75 21.56 19.80
CA GLY A 7 -25.23 22.25 18.62
C GLY A 7 -26.21 23.21 17.94
N LEU A 8 -25.94 23.54 16.67
CA LEU A 8 -26.67 24.57 15.93
C LEU A 8 -28.08 24.10 15.53
N LEU A 9 -29.11 24.66 16.16
CA LEU A 9 -30.53 24.36 15.89
C LEU A 9 -31.17 25.24 14.80
N THR A 10 -30.38 25.83 13.90
CA THR A 10 -30.92 26.69 12.82
C THR A 10 -31.61 25.85 11.74
N LYS A 11 -32.59 26.42 11.03
CA LYS A 11 -33.33 25.73 9.95
C LYS A 11 -32.44 25.26 8.79
N THR A 12 -31.23 25.79 8.67
CA THR A 12 -30.29 25.54 7.57
C THR A 12 -29.09 24.70 7.99
N ALA A 13 -28.83 24.52 9.29
CA ALA A 13 -27.74 23.68 9.76
C ALA A 13 -28.04 22.20 9.46
N PRO A 14 -27.05 21.42 9.00
CA PRO A 14 -27.21 19.98 8.87
C PRO A 14 -27.36 19.33 10.25
N THR A 15 -28.01 18.17 10.26
CA THR A 15 -28.11 17.33 11.46
C THR A 15 -27.17 16.15 11.32
N VAL A 16 -26.33 15.93 12.32
CA VAL A 16 -25.40 14.82 12.42
C VAL A 16 -25.91 13.87 13.50
N LEU A 17 -26.18 12.63 13.10
CA LEU A 17 -26.64 11.57 13.99
C LEU A 17 -25.50 10.60 14.30
N PHE A 18 -25.21 10.41 15.57
CA PHE A 18 -24.10 9.58 16.05
C PHE A 18 -24.63 8.29 16.68
N LEU A 19 -24.33 7.13 16.09
CA LEU A 19 -24.86 5.84 16.55
C LEU A 19 -23.73 4.89 16.98
N HIS A 20 -23.69 4.61 18.28
CA HIS A 20 -22.71 3.71 18.88
C HIS A 20 -23.05 2.22 18.65
N GLY A 21 -22.15 1.32 19.06
CA GLY A 21 -22.33 -0.13 18.99
C GLY A 21 -22.13 -0.83 20.34
N ASN A 22 -21.79 -2.12 20.30
CA ASN A 22 -21.60 -2.98 21.46
C ASN A 22 -20.12 -3.00 21.90
N PRO A 23 -19.77 -2.81 23.19
CA PRO A 23 -20.59 -2.58 24.37
C PRO A 23 -20.66 -1.11 24.76
N THR A 24 -20.54 -0.21 23.78
CA THR A 24 -20.39 1.22 24.00
C THR A 24 -21.73 1.92 24.21
N SER A 25 -21.69 3.23 24.40
CA SER A 25 -22.84 4.12 24.52
C SER A 25 -22.52 5.44 23.79
N SER A 26 -23.48 6.38 23.76
CA SER A 26 -23.31 7.76 23.30
C SER A 26 -22.03 8.42 23.84
N TYR A 27 -21.56 8.00 25.01
CA TYR A 27 -20.32 8.46 25.63
C TYR A 27 -19.09 8.30 24.73
N ILE A 28 -19.07 7.35 23.79
CA ILE A 28 -17.97 7.19 22.82
C ILE A 28 -17.71 8.48 22.02
N TYR A 29 -18.74 9.29 21.79
CA TYR A 29 -18.67 10.52 21.01
C TYR A 29 -18.36 11.78 21.84
N ARG A 30 -18.11 11.65 23.15
CA ARG A 30 -17.85 12.79 24.08
C ARG A 30 -16.75 13.75 23.61
N ASN A 31 -15.73 13.23 22.92
CA ASN A 31 -14.61 14.01 22.40
C ASN A 31 -14.77 14.39 20.92
N ILE A 32 -15.86 13.99 20.27
CA ILE A 32 -16.15 14.29 18.86
C ILE A 32 -17.24 15.37 18.78
N VAL A 33 -18.32 15.21 19.55
CA VAL A 33 -19.47 16.13 19.56
C VAL A 33 -19.07 17.59 19.78
N PRO A 34 -18.15 17.96 20.69
CA PRO A 34 -17.74 19.36 20.87
C PRO A 34 -17.10 20.01 19.63
N HIS A 35 -16.56 19.21 18.70
CA HIS A 35 -15.98 19.71 17.45
C HIS A 35 -17.01 19.83 16.32
N VAL A 36 -18.13 19.13 16.43
CA VAL A 36 -19.18 19.09 15.40
C VAL A 36 -20.36 19.99 15.75
N SER A 37 -20.68 20.12 17.03
CA SER A 37 -21.77 20.96 17.54
C SER A 37 -21.69 22.44 17.14
N PRO A 38 -20.50 23.06 16.91
CA PRO A 38 -20.43 24.44 16.42
C PRO A 38 -20.87 24.61 14.95
N ILE A 39 -20.96 23.54 14.17
CA ILE A 39 -21.28 23.58 12.72
C ILE A 39 -22.53 22.78 12.34
N ALA A 40 -23.09 21.98 13.24
CA ALA A 40 -24.25 21.14 13.00
C ALA A 40 -25.04 20.86 14.29
N ARG A 41 -26.32 20.47 14.14
CA ARG A 41 -27.08 19.83 15.24
C ARG A 41 -26.56 18.41 15.41
N CYS A 42 -26.16 18.04 16.62
CA CYS A 42 -25.67 16.71 16.97
C CYS A 42 -26.71 15.96 17.79
N ILE A 43 -27.19 14.84 17.26
CA ILE A 43 -28.10 13.92 17.95
C ILE A 43 -27.32 12.65 18.26
N VAL A 44 -27.22 12.28 19.54
CA VAL A 44 -26.37 11.18 20.02
C VAL A 44 -27.19 10.27 20.93
N PRO A 45 -27.98 9.34 20.36
CA PRO A 45 -28.77 8.41 21.15
C PRO A 45 -27.93 7.30 21.78
N ASP A 46 -28.39 6.81 22.93
CA ASP A 46 -28.07 5.49 23.44
C ASP A 46 -29.04 4.47 22.85
N LEU A 47 -28.52 3.37 22.29
CA LEU A 47 -29.30 2.21 21.93
C LEU A 47 -30.03 1.67 23.16
N VAL A 48 -31.27 1.20 22.97
CA VAL A 48 -32.05 0.60 24.06
C VAL A 48 -31.24 -0.53 24.70
N GLY A 49 -31.15 -0.57 26.04
CA GLY A 49 -30.28 -1.51 26.76
C GLY A 49 -28.89 -0.98 27.11
N PHE A 50 -28.43 0.07 26.46
CA PHE A 50 -27.10 0.67 26.63
C PHE A 50 -27.18 2.06 27.25
N GLY A 51 -26.07 2.50 27.85
CA GLY A 51 -25.94 3.85 28.42
C GLY A 51 -27.08 4.20 29.37
N ASP A 52 -27.73 5.33 29.13
CA ASP A 52 -28.89 5.83 29.88
C ASP A 52 -30.24 5.42 29.29
N SER A 53 -30.24 4.66 28.19
CA SER A 53 -31.48 4.15 27.61
C SER A 53 -32.09 3.04 28.47
N GLY A 54 -33.42 3.05 28.56
CA GLY A 54 -34.18 2.02 29.27
C GLY A 54 -33.92 0.60 28.75
N LYS A 55 -34.30 -0.39 29.55
CA LYS A 55 -34.13 -1.82 29.25
C LYS A 55 -35.36 -2.38 28.52
N MET A 56 -35.16 -3.38 27.66
CA MET A 56 -36.21 -4.24 27.09
C MET A 56 -36.39 -5.52 27.93
N PRO A 57 -37.52 -6.25 27.77
CA PRO A 57 -37.67 -7.60 28.32
C PRO A 57 -36.54 -8.55 27.89
N SER A 58 -36.25 -9.57 28.70
CA SER A 58 -35.10 -10.47 28.51
C SER A 58 -35.14 -11.32 27.22
N ASN A 59 -36.31 -11.45 26.59
CA ASN A 59 -36.48 -12.11 25.29
C ASN A 59 -36.44 -11.15 24.09
N ALA A 60 -35.91 -9.93 24.28
CA ALA A 60 -35.72 -8.90 23.25
C ALA A 60 -34.21 -8.61 23.04
N TYR A 61 -33.88 -7.46 22.44
CA TYR A 61 -32.53 -7.02 22.05
C TYR A 61 -31.96 -7.67 20.80
N TYR A 62 -32.84 -8.19 19.94
CA TYR A 62 -32.38 -8.61 18.62
C TYR A 62 -32.04 -7.40 17.75
N VAL A 63 -31.19 -7.56 16.72
CA VAL A 63 -30.86 -6.46 15.78
C VAL A 63 -32.14 -5.84 15.20
N ARG A 64 -33.13 -6.69 14.87
CA ARG A 64 -34.47 -6.24 14.44
C ARG A 64 -35.17 -5.32 15.45
N ASP A 65 -35.03 -5.59 16.75
CA ASP A 65 -35.66 -4.79 17.80
C ASP A 65 -34.98 -3.42 17.87
N HIS A 66 -33.64 -3.40 17.84
CA HIS A 66 -32.88 -2.15 17.78
C HIS A 66 -33.23 -1.31 16.56
N ILE A 67 -33.42 -1.92 15.38
CA ILE A 67 -33.87 -1.24 14.16
C ILE A 67 -35.25 -0.60 14.36
N LEU A 68 -36.21 -1.33 14.95
CA LEU A 68 -37.56 -0.83 15.19
C LEU A 68 -37.57 0.36 16.16
N TYR A 69 -36.89 0.23 17.31
CA TYR A 69 -36.80 1.32 18.28
C TYR A 69 -36.05 2.53 17.73
N PHE A 70 -35.00 2.31 16.95
CA PHE A 70 -34.26 3.39 16.30
C PHE A 70 -35.11 4.12 15.24
N ALA A 71 -35.88 3.38 14.43
CA ALA A 71 -36.80 3.99 13.47
C ALA A 71 -37.87 4.85 14.18
N ALA A 72 -38.45 4.35 15.28
CA ALA A 72 -39.40 5.11 16.10
C ALA A 72 -38.76 6.36 16.72
N PHE A 73 -37.52 6.24 17.21
CA PHE A 73 -36.73 7.36 17.70
C PHE A 73 -36.50 8.43 16.63
N MET A 74 -36.11 8.01 15.42
CA MET A 74 -35.91 8.92 14.29
C MET A 74 -37.21 9.64 13.90
N ASP A 75 -38.34 8.94 13.91
CA ASP A 75 -39.65 9.55 13.64
C ASP A 75 -40.05 10.59 14.70
N ALA A 76 -39.65 10.39 15.96
CA ALA A 76 -39.92 11.31 17.06
C ALA A 76 -38.98 12.53 17.11
N VAL A 77 -37.67 12.33 16.86
CA VAL A 77 -36.63 13.35 17.10
C VAL A 77 -36.21 14.08 15.81
N VAL A 78 -36.42 13.45 14.65
CA VAL A 78 -36.05 13.97 13.32
C VAL A 78 -37.28 13.98 12.40
N PRO A 79 -38.16 15.00 12.50
CA PRO A 79 -39.44 15.06 11.81
C PRO A 79 -39.33 14.87 10.28
N LYS A 80 -40.24 14.08 9.70
CA LYS A 80 -40.28 13.75 8.26
C LYS A 80 -40.50 14.96 7.35
N ASN A 81 -41.01 16.06 7.89
CA ASN A 81 -41.41 17.27 7.17
C ASN A 81 -40.32 18.36 7.08
N LYS A 82 -39.09 18.08 7.55
CA LYS A 82 -37.96 19.01 7.43
C LYS A 82 -37.08 18.69 6.23
N THR A 83 -36.67 19.73 5.49
CA THR A 83 -35.62 19.72 4.45
C THR A 83 -34.21 19.60 5.04
N GLU A 84 -34.06 19.12 6.28
CA GLU A 84 -32.75 19.06 6.94
C GLU A 84 -31.91 17.93 6.36
N LYS A 85 -30.69 18.26 5.94
CA LYS A 85 -29.71 17.31 5.44
C LYS A 85 -29.15 16.50 6.60
N LEU A 86 -29.28 15.17 6.55
CA LEU A 86 -28.79 14.28 7.61
C LEU A 86 -27.42 13.70 7.25
N PHE A 87 -26.50 13.73 8.20
CA PHE A 87 -25.23 13.01 8.14
C PHE A 87 -25.22 11.92 9.22
N LEU A 88 -24.84 10.70 8.83
CA LEU A 88 -24.74 9.57 9.74
C LEU A 88 -23.29 9.37 10.16
N VAL A 89 -23.04 9.26 11.46
CA VAL A 89 -21.74 8.90 12.05
C VAL A 89 -21.91 7.61 12.84
N LEU A 90 -21.41 6.50 12.32
CA LEU A 90 -21.78 5.17 12.78
C LEU A 90 -20.57 4.40 13.35
N HIS A 91 -20.81 3.58 14.37
CA HIS A 91 -19.79 2.74 14.98
C HIS A 91 -20.34 1.35 15.28
N ASP A 92 -19.60 0.32 14.86
CA ASP A 92 -19.84 -1.08 15.22
C ASP A 92 -21.31 -1.49 14.94
N TRP A 93 -22.08 -2.07 15.86
CA TRP A 93 -23.49 -2.43 15.62
C TRP A 93 -24.40 -1.24 15.24
N GLY A 94 -24.03 -0.02 15.64
CA GLY A 94 -24.69 1.20 15.17
C GLY A 94 -24.57 1.39 13.65
N SER A 95 -23.54 0.84 13.01
CA SER A 95 -23.44 0.82 11.54
C SER A 95 -24.56 0.03 10.89
N ALA A 96 -24.88 -1.18 11.38
CA ALA A 96 -25.93 -2.01 10.81
C ALA A 96 -27.29 -1.30 10.90
N ILE A 97 -27.60 -0.78 12.09
CA ILE A 97 -28.86 -0.08 12.37
C ILE A 97 -28.97 1.22 11.55
N GLY A 98 -27.92 2.04 11.57
CA GLY A 98 -27.89 3.32 10.88
C GLY A 98 -27.92 3.19 9.35
N LEU A 99 -27.21 2.20 8.79
CA LEU A 99 -27.21 1.94 7.35
C LEU A 99 -28.56 1.38 6.87
N ASP A 100 -29.24 0.53 7.64
CA ASP A 100 -30.61 0.10 7.28
C ASP A 100 -31.58 1.27 7.22
N TRP A 101 -31.55 2.13 8.23
CA TRP A 101 -32.39 3.32 8.25
C TRP A 101 -32.05 4.25 7.07
N GLY A 102 -30.76 4.48 6.80
CA GLY A 102 -30.31 5.29 5.67
C GLY A 102 -30.73 4.72 4.33
N ARG A 103 -30.64 3.39 4.14
CA ARG A 103 -31.11 2.68 2.95
C ARG A 103 -32.63 2.84 2.73
N LYS A 104 -33.41 2.86 3.82
CA LYS A 104 -34.86 3.09 3.79
C LYS A 104 -35.23 4.57 3.59
N ASN A 105 -34.29 5.50 3.79
CA ASN A 105 -34.50 6.95 3.70
C ASN A 105 -33.42 7.65 2.83
N PRO A 106 -33.16 7.19 1.58
CA PRO A 106 -31.98 7.59 0.81
C PRO A 106 -31.99 9.08 0.43
N THR A 107 -33.16 9.70 0.30
CA THR A 107 -33.30 11.13 -0.03
C THR A 107 -33.01 12.06 1.14
N ARG A 108 -32.90 11.52 2.36
CA ARG A 108 -32.65 12.31 3.59
C ARG A 108 -31.18 12.30 4.02
N VAL A 109 -30.40 11.34 3.56
CA VAL A 109 -29.00 11.14 3.96
C VAL A 109 -28.07 11.74 2.91
N GLU A 110 -27.28 12.73 3.32
CA GLU A 110 -26.34 13.44 2.43
C GLU A 110 -24.89 12.96 2.61
N GLY A 111 -24.59 12.33 3.74
CA GLY A 111 -23.29 11.75 3.97
C GLY A 111 -23.30 10.69 5.06
N VAL A 112 -22.39 9.74 4.95
CA VAL A 112 -22.18 8.68 5.94
C VAL A 112 -20.69 8.62 6.26
N SER A 113 -20.38 8.61 7.55
CA SER A 113 -19.06 8.33 8.10
C SER A 113 -19.21 7.15 9.07
N PHE A 114 -18.28 6.21 9.05
CA PHE A 114 -18.27 5.12 10.02
C PHE A 114 -16.84 4.74 10.38
N MET A 115 -16.66 4.25 11.60
CA MET A 115 -15.35 3.84 12.12
C MET A 115 -15.17 2.33 12.02
N GLU A 116 -16.18 1.58 12.47
CA GLU A 116 -16.27 0.13 12.38
C GLU A 116 -17.63 -0.21 11.78
N TYR A 117 -17.69 -1.25 10.95
CA TYR A 117 -18.95 -1.74 10.41
C TYR A 117 -19.06 -3.27 10.48
N VAL A 118 -20.27 -3.75 10.73
CA VAL A 118 -20.55 -5.19 10.81
C VAL A 118 -20.81 -5.71 9.39
N TYR A 119 -20.06 -6.75 8.98
CA TYR A 119 -20.20 -7.46 7.71
C TYR A 119 -20.27 -8.98 7.98
N GLU A 120 -20.82 -9.73 7.04
CA GLU A 120 -20.87 -11.20 7.10
C GLU A 120 -19.44 -11.80 7.12
N ALA A 121 -19.07 -12.45 8.22
CA ALA A 121 -17.78 -13.11 8.31
C ALA A 121 -17.85 -14.46 7.57
N ARG A 122 -17.07 -14.61 6.48
CA ARG A 122 -16.84 -15.94 5.88
C ARG A 122 -15.87 -16.72 6.76
N ARG A 123 -16.19 -17.96 7.10
CA ARG A 123 -15.34 -18.84 7.92
C ARG A 123 -13.93 -19.03 7.36
N GLU A 124 -13.78 -18.90 6.05
CA GLU A 124 -12.51 -19.00 5.31
C GLU A 124 -11.64 -17.74 5.38
N ALA A 125 -12.22 -16.59 5.75
CA ALA A 125 -11.52 -15.31 5.84
C ALA A 125 -10.95 -15.02 7.26
N LEU A 126 -11.25 -15.88 8.24
CA LEU A 126 -10.78 -15.75 9.62
C LEU A 126 -9.46 -16.50 9.82
N LEU A 127 -8.49 -15.86 10.47
CA LEU A 127 -7.25 -16.53 10.91
C LEU A 127 -7.58 -17.71 11.83
N PRO A 128 -6.85 -18.84 11.79
CA PRO A 128 -7.17 -20.05 12.56
C PRO A 128 -7.31 -19.81 14.08
N GLU A 129 -6.44 -18.96 14.65
CA GLU A 129 -6.47 -18.61 16.08
C GLU A 129 -7.70 -17.77 16.46
N LEU A 130 -8.10 -16.84 15.58
CA LEU A 130 -9.33 -16.06 15.75
C LEU A 130 -10.55 -16.98 15.62
N ARG A 131 -10.52 -17.94 14.70
CA ARG A 131 -11.59 -18.91 14.49
C ARG A 131 -11.83 -19.77 15.73
N GLU A 132 -10.78 -20.30 16.36
CA GLU A 132 -10.92 -21.07 17.61
C GLU A 132 -11.49 -20.21 18.76
N THR A 133 -11.09 -18.93 18.81
CA THR A 133 -11.60 -17.96 19.80
C THR A 133 -13.08 -17.63 19.56
N PHE A 134 -13.47 -17.37 18.31
CA PHE A 134 -14.86 -17.14 17.92
C PHE A 134 -15.76 -18.37 18.11
N GLU A 135 -15.24 -19.58 17.90
CA GLU A 135 -15.94 -20.84 18.15
C GLU A 135 -16.17 -21.07 19.65
N LYS A 136 -15.19 -20.75 20.51
CA LYS A 136 -15.34 -20.77 21.98
C LYS A 136 -16.34 -19.73 22.48
N PHE A 137 -16.37 -18.56 21.86
CA PHE A 137 -17.37 -17.52 22.13
C PHE A 137 -18.76 -17.86 21.59
N ARG A 138 -19.00 -19.01 20.95
CA ARG A 138 -20.34 -19.44 20.48
C ARG A 138 -20.82 -20.77 21.06
N ALA A 139 -20.04 -21.38 21.96
CA ALA A 139 -20.49 -22.55 22.70
C ALA A 139 -21.41 -22.09 23.85
N GLU A 140 -22.68 -22.50 23.80
CA GLU A 140 -23.82 -21.98 24.58
C GLU A 140 -23.56 -21.81 26.09
N GLU A 141 -22.75 -22.69 26.70
CA GLU A 141 -22.41 -22.65 28.14
C GLU A 141 -21.23 -21.73 28.48
N VAL A 142 -20.22 -21.61 27.61
CA VAL A 142 -18.97 -20.85 27.88
C VAL A 142 -19.16 -19.37 27.59
N GLU A 143 -19.95 -19.04 26.57
CA GLU A 143 -20.20 -17.66 26.14
C GLU A 143 -21.04 -16.88 27.16
N ARG A 144 -22.11 -17.47 27.69
CA ARG A 144 -22.99 -16.80 28.66
C ARG A 144 -22.29 -16.56 29.99
N GLN A 145 -21.39 -17.46 30.37
CA GLN A 145 -20.54 -17.30 31.54
C GLN A 145 -19.58 -16.11 31.36
N LEU A 146 -18.83 -16.05 30.25
CA LEU A 146 -17.88 -14.96 30.00
C LEU A 146 -18.55 -13.59 29.84
N ILE A 147 -19.67 -13.51 29.11
CA ILE A 147 -20.31 -12.23 28.80
C ILE A 147 -21.19 -11.76 29.95
N THR A 148 -22.06 -12.62 30.46
CA THR A 148 -23.06 -12.23 31.46
C THR A 148 -22.51 -12.35 32.88
N GLU A 149 -21.65 -13.33 33.21
CA GLU A 149 -21.08 -13.49 34.55
C GLU A 149 -19.82 -12.66 34.75
N GLU A 150 -18.86 -12.78 33.83
CA GLU A 150 -17.54 -12.13 33.95
C GLU A 150 -17.46 -10.72 33.34
N ASN A 151 -18.54 -10.23 32.73
CA ASN A 151 -18.60 -8.90 32.11
C ASN A 151 -17.46 -8.65 31.09
N MET A 152 -17.06 -9.71 30.37
CA MET A 152 -15.87 -9.70 29.53
C MET A 152 -15.90 -8.61 28.45
N PHE A 153 -17.08 -8.24 27.93
CA PHE A 153 -17.19 -7.15 26.95
C PHE A 153 -16.79 -5.79 27.53
N ILE A 154 -17.17 -5.46 28.75
CA ILE A 154 -16.78 -4.18 29.37
C ILE A 154 -15.37 -4.29 29.93
N GLU A 155 -15.07 -5.31 30.73
CA GLU A 155 -13.79 -5.42 31.45
C GLU A 155 -12.63 -5.84 30.54
N GLY A 156 -12.87 -6.79 29.63
CA GLY A 156 -11.89 -7.33 28.70
C GLY A 156 -11.87 -6.55 27.38
N VAL A 157 -12.92 -6.69 26.57
CA VAL A 157 -12.95 -6.12 25.21
C VAL A 157 -12.77 -4.61 25.25
N LEU A 158 -13.59 -3.89 26.03
CA LEU A 158 -13.50 -2.43 26.08
C LEU A 158 -12.35 -1.94 26.96
N GLY A 159 -12.17 -2.55 28.15
CA GLY A 159 -11.19 -2.14 29.15
C GLY A 159 -9.74 -2.51 28.83
N GLN A 160 -9.48 -3.75 28.42
CA GLN A 160 -8.12 -4.25 28.17
C GLN A 160 -7.70 -4.10 26.70
N PHE A 161 -8.63 -4.30 25.75
CA PHE A 161 -8.28 -4.37 24.31
C PHE A 161 -8.87 -3.23 23.46
N GLY A 162 -9.84 -2.49 23.98
CA GLY A 162 -10.73 -1.66 23.16
C GLY A 162 -10.17 -0.31 22.79
N THR A 163 -9.13 0.15 23.50
CA THR A 163 -8.45 1.40 23.16
C THR A 163 -6.94 1.29 23.34
N ALA A 164 -6.17 1.82 22.37
CA ALA A 164 -4.71 1.79 22.42
C ALA A 164 -4.10 2.60 23.58
N ARG A 165 -4.87 3.55 24.15
CA ARG A 165 -4.45 4.34 25.32
C ARG A 165 -4.92 3.76 26.66
N GLY A 166 -5.78 2.75 26.63
CA GLY A 166 -6.56 2.34 27.80
C GLY A 166 -7.62 3.39 28.18
N LEU A 167 -8.70 2.93 28.81
CA LEU A 167 -9.72 3.81 29.40
C LEU A 167 -9.32 4.18 30.83
N THR A 168 -9.61 5.42 31.24
CA THR A 168 -9.42 5.82 32.63
C THR A 168 -10.47 5.14 33.51
N GLU A 169 -10.22 5.07 34.82
CA GLU A 169 -11.18 4.45 35.73
C GLU A 169 -12.54 5.17 35.74
N ALA A 170 -12.56 6.50 35.58
CA ALA A 170 -13.81 7.26 35.42
C ALA A 170 -14.57 6.89 34.13
N GLU A 171 -13.85 6.67 33.02
CA GLU A 171 -14.44 6.22 31.76
C GLU A 171 -14.96 4.78 31.86
N MET A 172 -14.20 3.90 32.52
CA MET A 172 -14.62 2.53 32.80
C MET A 172 -15.87 2.51 33.68
N GLN A 173 -15.93 3.32 34.73
CA GLN A 173 -17.12 3.42 35.59
C GLN A 173 -18.34 3.88 34.80
N HIS A 174 -18.17 4.80 33.85
CA HIS A 174 -19.27 5.23 32.98
C HIS A 174 -19.84 4.06 32.18
N TYR A 175 -18.98 3.22 31.58
CA TYR A 175 -19.42 2.05 30.81
C TYR A 175 -19.90 0.88 31.67
N ARG A 176 -19.39 0.72 32.90
CA ARG A 176 -19.85 -0.32 33.85
C ARG A 176 -21.25 -0.04 34.40
N ARG A 177 -21.58 1.23 34.63
CA ARG A 177 -22.79 1.67 35.34
C ARG A 177 -24.10 1.04 34.81
N PRO A 178 -24.36 0.92 33.49
CA PRO A 178 -25.60 0.33 32.98
C PRO A 178 -25.67 -1.21 33.10
N PHE A 179 -24.57 -1.84 33.56
CA PHE A 179 -24.35 -3.30 33.51
C PHE A 179 -23.88 -3.88 34.85
N LEU A 180 -24.18 -3.18 35.96
CA LEU A 180 -23.83 -3.64 37.30
C LEU A 180 -24.57 -4.92 37.68
N LYS A 181 -25.82 -5.08 37.24
CA LYS A 181 -26.61 -6.31 37.42
C LYS A 181 -26.38 -7.25 36.23
N LYS A 182 -26.35 -8.56 36.52
CA LYS A 182 -26.19 -9.62 35.51
C LYS A 182 -27.27 -9.56 34.42
N GLU A 183 -28.53 -9.36 34.83
CA GLU A 183 -29.70 -9.31 33.94
C GLU A 183 -29.63 -8.18 32.91
N ASP A 184 -28.94 -7.09 33.24
CA ASP A 184 -28.82 -5.91 32.39
C ASP A 184 -27.84 -6.08 31.22
N ARG A 185 -27.09 -7.20 31.19
CA ARG A 185 -26.02 -7.52 30.22
C ARG A 185 -26.50 -8.31 29.00
N GLU A 186 -27.76 -8.74 28.98
CA GLU A 186 -28.39 -9.44 27.85
C GLU A 186 -28.15 -8.77 26.47
N PRO A 187 -28.26 -7.43 26.29
CA PRO A 187 -27.98 -6.81 24.98
C PRO A 187 -26.54 -6.99 24.49
N MET A 188 -25.55 -7.08 25.41
CA MET A 188 -24.15 -7.31 25.02
C MET A 188 -23.91 -8.74 24.53
N TYR A 189 -24.74 -9.69 24.98
CA TYR A 189 -24.73 -11.09 24.57
C TYR A 189 -25.44 -11.30 23.22
N ARG A 190 -26.56 -10.61 22.97
CA ARG A 190 -27.39 -10.87 21.78
C ARG A 190 -26.73 -10.45 20.47
N PHE A 191 -26.08 -9.29 20.44
CA PHE A 191 -25.49 -8.75 19.22
C PHE A 191 -24.46 -9.71 18.57
N PRO A 192 -23.39 -10.17 19.23
CA PRO A 192 -22.41 -11.10 18.61
C PRO A 192 -23.01 -12.40 18.06
N ASN A 193 -24.09 -12.89 18.68
CA ASN A 193 -24.81 -14.09 18.28
C ASN A 193 -25.65 -13.92 17.01
N GLU A 194 -25.91 -12.68 16.59
CA GLU A 194 -26.63 -12.40 15.36
C GLU A 194 -25.75 -12.17 14.14
N ILE A 195 -24.42 -12.26 14.27
CA ILE A 195 -23.54 -12.22 13.10
C ILE A 195 -23.73 -13.54 12.31
N PRO A 196 -24.21 -13.50 11.05
CA PRO A 196 -24.26 -14.69 10.22
C PRO A 196 -22.83 -15.15 9.93
N VAL A 197 -22.53 -16.42 10.24
CA VAL A 197 -21.31 -17.09 9.78
C VAL A 197 -21.74 -18.25 8.91
N ASP A 198 -21.30 -18.25 7.66
CA ASP A 198 -21.72 -19.21 6.62
C ASP A 198 -23.25 -19.30 6.45
N GLY A 199 -23.97 -18.22 6.75
CA GLY A 199 -25.43 -18.14 6.64
C GLY A 199 -26.23 -18.46 7.90
N GLU A 200 -25.59 -18.79 9.04
CA GLU A 200 -26.26 -19.09 10.31
C GLU A 200 -26.00 -18.02 11.40
N PRO A 201 -27.04 -17.56 12.15
CA PRO A 201 -28.44 -18.01 12.05
C PRO A 201 -29.12 -17.48 10.77
N GLU A 202 -29.94 -18.32 10.12
CA GLU A 202 -30.63 -17.97 8.85
C GLU A 202 -31.53 -16.72 9.00
N ASP A 203 -32.09 -16.53 10.19
CA ASP A 203 -32.97 -15.40 10.57
C ASP A 203 -32.22 -14.14 11.03
N ALA A 204 -30.89 -14.08 10.92
CA ALA A 204 -30.11 -12.91 11.28
C ALA A 204 -30.51 -11.70 10.41
N HIS A 205 -31.20 -10.71 11.00
CA HIS A 205 -31.57 -9.46 10.35
C HIS A 205 -30.38 -8.49 10.28
N ILE A 206 -29.26 -8.92 9.70
CA ILE A 206 -28.17 -8.01 9.35
C ILE A 206 -28.44 -7.42 7.95
N PRO A 207 -28.65 -6.09 7.82
CA PRO A 207 -29.06 -5.42 6.59
C PRO A 207 -28.09 -5.52 5.40
N VAL A 208 -26.92 -6.11 5.62
CA VAL A 208 -25.87 -6.33 4.63
C VAL A 208 -26.26 -7.43 3.62
N ARG A 209 -27.19 -8.32 3.99
CA ARG A 209 -27.67 -9.41 3.14
C ARG A 209 -28.86 -8.96 2.27
N ASN A 210 -28.64 -8.07 1.30
CA ASN A 210 -29.48 -8.09 0.11
C ASN A 210 -28.75 -7.51 -1.11
N SER A 211 -28.05 -8.39 -1.81
CA SER A 211 -27.63 -8.18 -3.20
C SER A 211 -28.80 -8.17 -4.20
N ASN A 212 -30.04 -8.33 -3.73
CA ASN A 212 -31.24 -8.19 -4.54
C ASN A 212 -32.05 -6.96 -4.10
N CYS A 213 -31.75 -5.82 -4.71
CA CYS A 213 -32.75 -4.78 -4.93
C CYS A 213 -33.94 -5.44 -5.66
N ASN A 214 -35.07 -5.73 -4.99
CA ASN A 214 -36.41 -5.71 -5.64
C ASN A 214 -37.65 -6.00 -4.78
N ASN A 215 -37.61 -6.42 -3.50
CA ASN A 215 -38.87 -6.62 -2.74
C ASN A 215 -38.82 -6.08 -1.29
N PRO A 216 -39.80 -5.27 -0.84
CA PRO A 216 -39.93 -4.89 0.57
C PRO A 216 -40.60 -6.01 1.39
N PRO A 217 -40.12 -6.34 2.60
CA PRO A 217 -40.79 -7.27 3.50
C PRO A 217 -42.02 -6.63 4.18
N SER A 218 -43.10 -7.40 4.27
CA SER A 218 -44.37 -7.06 4.90
C SER A 218 -44.27 -6.95 6.43
N HIS A 219 -44.74 -5.83 7.00
CA HIS A 219 -44.82 -5.62 8.45
C HIS A 219 -45.99 -6.38 9.10
N PRO A 220 -45.80 -7.05 10.24
CA PRO A 220 -46.90 -7.39 11.15
C PRO A 220 -47.15 -6.26 12.14
N THR A 221 -48.39 -5.82 12.20
CA THR A 221 -48.92 -4.75 13.06
C THR A 221 -49.30 -5.33 14.43
N SER A 222 -48.65 -4.90 15.51
CA SER A 222 -49.25 -5.01 16.86
C SER A 222 -48.85 -3.80 17.70
N ALA A 223 -49.84 -2.98 18.02
CA ALA A 223 -49.73 -1.75 18.79
C ALA A 223 -49.45 -2.04 20.29
N PHE A 224 -48.61 -1.20 20.91
CA PHE A 224 -48.47 -1.12 22.37
C PHE A 224 -48.72 0.32 22.86
N PRO A 225 -49.20 0.48 24.10
CA PRO A 225 -49.79 1.72 24.60
C PRO A 225 -48.75 2.76 25.04
N ALA A 226 -49.11 4.04 24.90
CA ALA A 226 -48.30 5.19 25.26
C ALA A 226 -48.05 5.27 26.78
N MET A 227 -46.83 5.64 27.16
CA MET A 227 -46.45 5.94 28.55
C MET A 227 -45.91 7.37 28.63
N ASP A 228 -46.47 8.15 29.56
CA ASP A 228 -46.29 9.60 29.68
C ASP A 228 -44.86 10.02 30.02
N SER A 229 -44.40 11.10 29.38
CA SER A 229 -43.06 11.66 29.57
C SER A 229 -43.05 12.76 30.64
N GLU A 230 -42.37 12.54 31.75
CA GLU A 230 -42.03 13.59 32.71
C GLU A 230 -40.60 14.09 32.45
N LYS A 231 -40.46 15.40 32.19
CA LYS A 231 -39.20 16.08 31.88
C LYS A 231 -38.47 16.44 33.16
N THR A 232 -37.23 15.96 33.34
CA THR A 232 -36.33 16.46 34.39
C THR A 232 -35.16 17.22 33.74
N SER A 233 -35.05 18.52 34.04
CA SER A 233 -33.94 19.36 33.61
C SER A 233 -32.77 19.24 34.58
N VAL A 234 -31.55 19.02 34.09
CA VAL A 234 -30.33 19.15 34.88
C VAL A 234 -29.54 20.36 34.37
N LYS A 235 -29.48 21.40 35.20
CA LYS A 235 -28.51 22.49 35.12
C LYS A 235 -27.24 22.05 35.85
N ASP A 236 -26.10 22.29 35.22
CA ASP A 236 -24.79 22.66 35.80
C ASP A 236 -23.65 22.11 34.93
N ALA A 237 -23.21 22.92 33.96
CA ALA A 237 -22.00 22.68 33.18
C ALA A 237 -20.93 23.68 33.64
N GLY A 238 -20.12 23.24 34.61
CA GLY A 238 -18.89 23.92 35.01
C GLY A 238 -17.78 23.71 33.97
N THR A 239 -17.10 24.82 33.67
CA THR A 239 -15.91 25.04 32.85
C THR A 239 -14.92 23.85 32.78
N ALA A 240 -14.79 23.22 31.61
CA ALA A 240 -13.76 22.22 31.33
C ALA A 240 -12.67 22.80 30.42
N THR A 241 -11.46 22.90 30.97
CA THR A 241 -10.21 23.33 30.34
C THR A 241 -9.83 22.41 29.18
N SER A 242 -9.46 22.98 28.03
CA SER A 242 -9.14 22.24 26.80
C SER A 242 -7.86 21.39 26.96
N VAL A 243 -8.02 20.07 27.05
CA VAL A 243 -6.90 19.11 26.94
C VAL A 243 -6.73 18.72 25.47
N GLN A 244 -5.62 19.11 24.86
CA GLN A 244 -5.25 18.69 23.50
C GLN A 244 -5.00 17.17 23.46
N ALA A 245 -5.74 16.46 22.60
CA ALA A 245 -5.57 15.02 22.38
C ALA A 245 -4.33 14.73 21.50
N PRO A 246 -3.54 13.68 21.79
CA PRO A 246 -2.39 13.30 20.97
C PRO A 246 -2.82 12.62 19.65
N PRO A 247 -1.98 12.64 18.60
CA PRO A 247 -2.33 12.18 17.26
C PRO A 247 -2.56 10.66 17.18
N HIS A 248 -3.54 10.26 16.36
CA HIS A 248 -3.95 8.90 16.02
C HIS A 248 -2.75 8.05 15.56
N LYS A 249 -2.31 7.07 16.37
CA LYS A 249 -1.17 6.20 16.02
C LYS A 249 -1.60 5.15 15.00
N LEU A 250 -1.02 5.20 13.80
CA LEU A 250 -1.14 4.15 12.78
C LEU A 250 -0.63 2.82 13.35
N ARG A 251 -1.35 1.72 13.06
CA ARG A 251 -1.03 0.37 13.57
C ARG A 251 0.26 -0.15 12.89
N ASP A 252 1.18 -0.69 13.69
CA ASP A 252 2.41 -1.32 13.21
C ASP A 252 2.09 -2.63 12.45
N PRO A 253 2.91 -3.04 11.46
CA PRO A 253 2.76 -4.34 10.81
C PRO A 253 3.00 -5.50 11.81
N PRO A 254 2.37 -6.67 11.61
CA PRO A 254 2.46 -7.80 12.55
C PRO A 254 3.89 -8.31 12.75
N ASN A 255 4.75 -8.17 11.74
CA ASN A 255 6.16 -8.57 11.78
C ASN A 255 7.11 -7.38 12.01
N ALA A 256 6.63 -6.29 12.63
CA ALA A 256 7.42 -5.10 12.86
C ALA A 256 8.65 -5.39 13.75
N LEU A 257 9.84 -5.15 13.21
CA LEU A 257 11.10 -5.30 13.94
C LEU A 257 11.32 -4.13 14.90
N ARG A 258 11.96 -4.42 16.04
CA ARG A 258 12.26 -3.43 17.08
C ARG A 258 13.73 -3.51 17.50
N GLY A 259 14.25 -2.38 17.96
CA GLY A 259 15.62 -2.26 18.46
C GLY A 259 16.68 -2.49 17.37
N TRP A 260 17.78 -3.14 17.73
CA TRP A 260 18.95 -3.31 16.87
C TRP A 260 18.64 -4.06 15.55
N ARG A 261 17.73 -5.05 15.58
CA ARG A 261 17.36 -5.83 14.39
C ARG A 261 16.80 -4.94 13.28
N LEU A 262 16.00 -3.94 13.62
CA LEU A 262 15.46 -2.98 12.65
C LEU A 262 16.60 -2.18 12.00
N HIS A 263 17.49 -1.60 12.80
CA HIS A 263 18.57 -0.76 12.28
C HIS A 263 19.56 -1.57 11.42
N VAL A 264 19.91 -2.78 11.85
CA VAL A 264 20.83 -3.67 11.12
C VAL A 264 20.21 -4.19 9.83
N SER A 265 18.92 -4.56 9.84
CA SER A 265 18.24 -4.97 8.60
C SER A 265 18.20 -3.81 7.61
N MET A 266 17.88 -2.59 8.08
CA MET A 266 17.82 -1.41 7.22
C MET A 266 19.18 -1.05 6.64
N LEU A 267 20.27 -1.19 7.42
CA LEU A 267 21.63 -1.01 6.91
C LEU A 267 21.96 -2.01 5.80
N GLY A 268 21.61 -3.29 5.99
CA GLY A 268 21.81 -4.33 4.97
C GLY A 268 20.99 -4.09 3.71
N LEU A 269 19.73 -3.70 3.85
CA LEU A 269 18.85 -3.34 2.72
C LEU A 269 19.39 -2.13 1.95
N CYS A 270 19.84 -1.10 2.66
CA CYS A 270 20.41 0.10 2.03
C CYS A 270 21.72 -0.22 1.31
N LEU A 271 22.62 -1.01 1.91
CA LEU A 271 23.87 -1.42 1.25
C LEU A 271 23.58 -2.22 -0.03
N GLY A 272 22.62 -3.14 0.02
CA GLY A 272 22.18 -3.88 -1.16
C GLY A 272 21.57 -2.98 -2.24
N LEU A 273 20.62 -2.13 -1.85
CA LEU A 273 19.98 -1.17 -2.74
C LEU A 273 21.02 -0.26 -3.40
N PHE A 274 22.03 0.18 -2.65
CA PHE A 274 23.15 0.99 -3.17
C PHE A 274 23.89 0.24 -4.28
N CYS A 275 24.34 -1.00 -4.04
CA CYS A 275 25.04 -1.79 -5.05
C CYS A 275 24.19 -2.04 -6.29
N SER A 276 22.93 -2.45 -6.09
CA SER A 276 22.01 -2.73 -7.19
C SER A 276 21.73 -1.50 -8.05
N ALA A 277 21.55 -0.33 -7.42
CA ALA A 277 21.27 0.92 -8.12
C ALA A 277 22.54 1.48 -8.79
N LEU A 278 23.70 1.37 -8.15
CA LEU A 278 24.98 1.81 -8.72
C LEU A 278 25.28 1.09 -10.05
N GLU A 279 25.01 -0.21 -10.13
CA GLU A 279 25.24 -1.00 -11.34
C GLU A 279 24.42 -0.56 -12.57
N THR A 280 23.26 0.09 -12.35
CA THR A 280 22.42 0.61 -13.43
C THR A 280 23.05 1.80 -14.15
N THR A 281 23.95 2.55 -13.49
CA THR A 281 24.50 3.81 -14.01
C THR A 281 26.02 3.80 -14.21
N VAL A 282 26.78 3.05 -13.40
CA VAL A 282 28.26 3.03 -13.39
C VAL A 282 28.88 2.64 -14.73
N ILE A 283 28.22 1.77 -15.49
CA ILE A 283 28.77 1.24 -16.74
C ILE A 283 28.59 2.18 -17.91
N ALA A 284 27.61 3.09 -17.85
CA ALA A 284 27.41 4.08 -18.90
C ALA A 284 28.64 4.98 -19.10
N THR A 285 29.37 5.33 -18.03
CA THR A 285 30.59 6.14 -18.14
C THR A 285 31.84 5.31 -18.47
N SER A 286 31.83 4.01 -18.17
CA SER A 286 32.96 3.09 -18.41
C SER A 286 32.88 2.35 -19.74
N LEU A 287 31.79 2.53 -20.50
CA LEU A 287 31.45 1.76 -21.69
C LEU A 287 32.55 1.83 -22.74
N THR A 288 33.08 3.02 -22.98
CA THR A 288 34.16 3.28 -23.94
C THR A 288 35.45 2.53 -23.54
N ALA A 289 35.81 2.54 -22.25
CA ALA A 289 37.00 1.85 -21.76
C ALA A 289 36.89 0.32 -21.92
N ILE A 290 35.73 -0.26 -21.60
CA ILE A 290 35.46 -1.70 -21.75
C ILE A 290 35.46 -2.09 -23.24
N SER A 291 34.82 -1.28 -24.08
CA SER A 291 34.80 -1.45 -25.55
C SER A 291 36.20 -1.50 -26.13
N THR A 292 37.06 -0.54 -25.75
CA THR A 292 38.44 -0.49 -26.24
C THR A 292 39.27 -1.68 -25.77
N HIS A 293 39.10 -2.12 -24.52
CA HIS A 293 39.80 -3.29 -23.99
C HIS A 293 39.49 -4.58 -24.78
N PHE A 294 38.23 -4.80 -25.16
CA PHE A 294 37.81 -5.97 -25.93
C PHE A 294 37.84 -5.76 -27.45
N SER A 295 38.16 -4.54 -27.91
CA SER A 295 38.14 -4.16 -29.33
C SER A 295 36.79 -4.43 -30.02
N ASP A 296 35.67 -4.27 -29.30
CA ASP A 296 34.32 -4.54 -29.79
C ASP A 296 33.33 -3.44 -29.40
N ALA A 297 33.34 -2.36 -30.16
CA ALA A 297 32.45 -1.22 -29.94
C ALA A 297 31.00 -1.51 -30.34
N ALA A 298 30.79 -2.39 -31.33
CA ALA A 298 29.47 -2.69 -31.87
C ALA A 298 28.56 -3.37 -30.84
N ARG A 299 29.12 -4.27 -30.01
CA ARG A 299 28.37 -4.99 -28.97
C ARG A 299 28.42 -4.33 -27.59
N SER A 300 29.14 -3.22 -27.42
CA SER A 300 29.35 -2.59 -26.11
C SER A 300 28.05 -2.21 -25.38
N THR A 301 27.03 -1.70 -26.10
CA THR A 301 25.75 -1.29 -25.49
C THR A 301 25.00 -2.46 -24.84
N TRP A 302 25.19 -3.68 -25.34
CA TRP A 302 24.57 -4.89 -24.79
C TRP A 302 24.97 -5.16 -23.33
N ILE A 303 26.14 -4.68 -22.88
CA ILE A 303 26.55 -4.82 -21.46
C ILE A 303 25.55 -4.11 -20.53
N VAL A 304 25.04 -2.96 -20.95
CA VAL A 304 24.04 -2.19 -20.19
C VAL A 304 22.66 -2.79 -20.44
N THR A 305 22.33 -3.05 -21.70
CA THR A 305 21.00 -3.53 -22.11
C THR A 305 20.67 -4.88 -21.48
N THR A 306 21.57 -5.88 -21.47
CA THR A 306 21.24 -7.20 -20.90
C THR A 306 21.01 -7.17 -19.39
N TYR A 307 21.78 -6.34 -18.67
CA TYR A 307 21.54 -6.11 -17.25
C TYR A 307 20.16 -5.49 -17.02
N LEU A 308 19.81 -4.41 -17.74
CA LEU A 308 18.52 -3.73 -17.58
C LEU A 308 17.33 -4.61 -18.01
N VAL A 309 17.50 -5.41 -19.07
CA VAL A 309 16.48 -6.35 -19.56
C VAL A 309 16.10 -7.37 -18.51
N THR A 310 17.09 -8.08 -17.95
CA THR A 310 16.81 -9.07 -16.90
C THR A 310 16.41 -8.39 -15.61
N TYR A 311 17.05 -7.27 -15.26
CA TYR A 311 16.70 -6.48 -14.10
C TYR A 311 15.21 -6.12 -14.10
N SER A 312 14.72 -5.46 -15.16
CA SER A 312 13.31 -5.05 -15.25
C SER A 312 12.34 -6.22 -15.41
N GLY A 313 12.69 -7.25 -16.19
CA GLY A 313 11.82 -8.41 -16.42
C GLY A 313 11.54 -9.22 -15.16
N PHE A 314 12.51 -9.31 -14.24
CA PHE A 314 12.42 -10.12 -13.03
C PHE A 314 11.95 -9.35 -11.78
N LEU A 315 11.75 -8.03 -11.85
CA LEU A 315 11.26 -7.22 -10.71
C LEU A 315 9.96 -7.77 -10.13
N LEU A 316 8.96 -7.99 -10.98
CA LEU A 316 7.63 -8.44 -10.55
C LEU A 316 7.68 -9.87 -9.98
N VAL A 317 8.40 -10.76 -10.66
CA VAL A 317 8.51 -12.18 -10.32
C VAL A 317 9.11 -12.37 -8.92
N PHE A 318 10.25 -11.73 -8.64
CA PHE A 318 10.89 -11.90 -7.34
C PHE A 318 10.22 -11.12 -6.21
N SER A 319 9.56 -9.99 -6.52
CA SER A 319 8.69 -9.31 -5.55
C SER A 319 7.64 -10.27 -5.01
N LYS A 320 6.97 -11.01 -5.91
CA LYS A 320 5.92 -11.96 -5.53
C LYS A 320 6.47 -13.24 -4.88
N LEU A 321 7.60 -13.76 -5.36
CA LEU A 321 8.28 -14.89 -4.71
C LEU A 321 8.63 -14.60 -3.25
N SER A 322 8.89 -13.35 -2.89
CA SER A 322 9.18 -12.95 -1.51
C SER A 322 8.01 -13.15 -0.55
N ASP A 323 6.76 -13.07 -1.04
CA ASP A 323 5.56 -13.36 -0.25
C ASP A 323 5.45 -14.85 0.10
N ILE A 324 5.99 -15.72 -0.77
CA ILE A 324 5.94 -17.18 -0.63
C ILE A 324 7.13 -17.67 0.20
N PHE A 325 8.35 -17.27 -0.17
CA PHE A 325 9.60 -17.78 0.40
C PHE A 325 10.18 -16.92 1.53
N THR A 326 9.43 -15.90 1.99
CA THR A 326 9.86 -14.87 2.95
C THR A 326 10.90 -13.89 2.36
N PRO A 327 10.85 -12.60 2.73
CA PRO A 327 11.83 -11.61 2.26
C PRO A 327 13.29 -11.98 2.58
N ARG A 328 13.56 -12.57 3.75
CA ARG A 328 14.92 -12.96 4.16
C ARG A 328 15.59 -13.90 3.17
N ASN A 329 14.97 -15.05 2.87
CA ASN A 329 15.60 -16.07 2.03
C ASN A 329 15.72 -15.60 0.58
N THR A 330 14.71 -14.89 0.10
CA THR A 330 14.70 -14.31 -1.25
C THR A 330 15.81 -13.27 -1.40
N LEU A 331 16.00 -12.37 -0.42
CA LEU A 331 17.12 -11.42 -0.41
C LEU A 331 18.48 -12.12 -0.36
N LEU A 332 18.66 -13.14 0.48
CA LEU A 332 19.92 -13.89 0.56
C LEU A 332 20.28 -14.56 -0.76
N ALA A 333 19.29 -15.16 -1.45
CA ALA A 333 19.46 -15.70 -2.80
C ALA A 333 19.82 -14.60 -3.81
N GLY A 334 19.17 -13.44 -3.73
CA GLY A 334 19.47 -12.26 -4.54
C GLY A 334 20.91 -11.76 -4.36
N PHE A 335 21.36 -11.61 -3.11
CA PHE A 335 22.73 -11.20 -2.78
C PHE A 335 23.76 -12.21 -3.28
N PHE A 336 23.50 -13.50 -3.07
CA PHE A 336 24.38 -14.56 -3.57
C PHE A 336 24.51 -14.51 -5.10
N SER A 337 23.38 -14.47 -5.81
CA SER A 337 23.35 -14.36 -7.27
C SER A 337 24.07 -13.11 -7.76
N PHE A 338 23.75 -11.95 -7.18
CA PHE A 338 24.36 -10.67 -7.55
C PHE A 338 25.88 -10.67 -7.32
N ALA A 339 26.36 -11.13 -6.16
CA ALA A 339 27.79 -11.21 -5.84
C ALA A 339 28.53 -12.19 -6.75
N LEU A 340 27.97 -13.38 -6.97
CA LEU A 340 28.56 -14.41 -7.82
C LEU A 340 28.75 -13.89 -9.25
N PHE A 341 27.68 -13.39 -9.86
CA PHE A 341 27.74 -12.93 -11.25
C PHE A 341 28.49 -11.62 -11.41
N SER A 342 28.53 -10.75 -10.39
CA SER A 342 29.44 -9.59 -10.38
C SER A 342 30.91 -10.04 -10.38
N GLY A 343 31.28 -11.02 -9.54
CA GLY A 343 32.62 -11.61 -9.57
C GLY A 343 32.98 -12.23 -10.93
N LEU A 344 32.04 -12.92 -11.56
CA LEU A 344 32.22 -13.49 -12.90
C LEU A 344 32.36 -12.41 -13.99
N CYS A 345 31.65 -11.28 -13.87
CA CYS A 345 31.85 -10.12 -14.77
C CYS A 345 33.27 -9.56 -14.66
N ALA A 346 33.81 -9.44 -13.44
CA ALA A 346 35.20 -9.00 -13.25
C ALA A 346 36.21 -9.99 -13.85
N ALA A 347 35.94 -11.29 -13.75
CA ALA A 347 36.76 -12.37 -14.28
C ALA A 347 36.56 -12.62 -15.78
N SER A 348 35.75 -11.82 -16.48
CA SER A 348 35.47 -12.03 -17.90
C SER A 348 36.69 -11.80 -18.79
N HIS A 349 36.84 -12.68 -19.78
CA HIS A 349 37.92 -12.63 -20.78
C HIS A 349 37.43 -12.31 -22.19
N SER A 350 36.11 -12.24 -22.41
CA SER A 350 35.50 -11.88 -23.70
C SER A 350 34.25 -11.04 -23.50
N MET A 351 33.87 -10.29 -24.54
CA MET A 351 32.66 -9.48 -24.56
C MET A 351 31.40 -10.32 -24.33
N ASP A 352 31.31 -11.49 -24.96
CA ASP A 352 30.13 -12.37 -24.85
C ASP A 352 29.99 -12.94 -23.44
N GLN A 353 31.09 -13.36 -22.81
CA GLN A 353 31.06 -13.79 -21.40
C GLN A 353 30.58 -12.66 -20.48
N LEU A 354 31.08 -11.44 -20.69
CA LEU A 354 30.67 -10.29 -19.89
C LEU A 354 29.17 -10.03 -20.04
N ILE A 355 28.65 -10.03 -21.28
CA ILE A 355 27.23 -9.81 -21.57
C ILE A 355 26.34 -10.88 -20.90
N VAL A 356 26.74 -12.15 -20.95
CA VAL A 356 26.00 -13.26 -20.33
C VAL A 356 26.01 -13.15 -18.82
N PHE A 357 27.18 -12.92 -18.21
CA PHE A 357 27.26 -12.74 -16.75
C PHE A 357 26.48 -11.52 -16.28
N ARG A 358 26.44 -10.44 -17.07
CA ARG A 358 25.63 -9.25 -16.80
C ARG A 358 24.13 -9.54 -16.79
N ALA A 359 23.66 -10.38 -17.70
CA ALA A 359 22.26 -10.81 -17.70
C ALA A 359 21.89 -11.49 -16.38
N PHE A 360 22.71 -12.43 -15.89
CA PHE A 360 22.45 -13.11 -14.62
C PHE A 360 22.66 -12.19 -13.40
N GLN A 361 23.61 -11.26 -13.46
CA GLN A 361 23.78 -10.24 -12.42
C GLN A 361 22.53 -9.36 -12.30
N GLY A 362 21.90 -9.00 -13.42
CA GLY A 362 20.65 -8.22 -13.44
C GLY A 362 19.49 -8.90 -12.71
N VAL A 363 19.41 -10.24 -12.77
CA VAL A 363 18.45 -11.03 -11.98
C VAL A 363 18.69 -10.85 -10.47
N GLY A 364 19.95 -10.90 -10.03
CA GLY A 364 20.28 -10.63 -8.62
C GLY A 364 19.96 -9.18 -8.21
N GLY A 365 20.24 -8.22 -9.10
CA GLY A 365 19.91 -6.81 -8.90
C GLY A 365 18.40 -6.58 -8.76
N SER A 366 17.57 -7.23 -9.59
CA SER A 366 16.11 -7.07 -9.52
C SER A 366 15.56 -7.53 -8.18
N VAL A 367 16.07 -8.64 -7.65
CA VAL A 367 15.70 -9.15 -6.32
C VAL A 367 16.03 -8.10 -5.26
N ILE A 368 17.28 -7.62 -5.23
CA ILE A 368 17.75 -6.69 -4.22
C ILE A 368 16.96 -5.37 -4.26
N PHE A 369 16.79 -4.80 -5.46
CA PHE A 369 16.08 -3.53 -5.61
C PHE A 369 14.61 -3.63 -5.20
N SER A 370 13.89 -4.64 -5.72
CA SER A 370 12.46 -4.78 -5.42
C SER A 370 12.22 -5.10 -3.94
N LEU A 371 12.98 -6.04 -3.37
CA LEU A 371 12.80 -6.46 -1.99
C LEU A 371 13.29 -5.42 -0.98
N ALA A 372 14.16 -4.48 -1.36
CA ALA A 372 14.52 -3.36 -0.48
C ALA A 372 13.25 -2.60 -0.05
N PHE A 373 12.41 -2.20 -0.99
CA PHE A 373 11.18 -1.45 -0.69
C PHE A 373 10.08 -2.32 -0.06
N VAL A 374 9.89 -3.55 -0.56
CA VAL A 374 8.90 -4.50 0.00
C VAL A 374 9.22 -4.80 1.46
N THR A 375 10.49 -5.06 1.78
CA THR A 375 10.91 -5.40 3.14
C THR A 375 10.76 -4.21 4.08
N VAL A 376 11.08 -2.98 3.65
CA VAL A 376 10.84 -1.78 4.47
C VAL A 376 9.37 -1.69 4.87
N MET A 377 8.45 -1.89 3.92
CA MET A 377 7.00 -1.86 4.22
C MET A 377 6.55 -3.00 5.13
N ALA A 378 7.18 -4.18 5.03
CA ALA A 378 6.79 -5.37 5.79
C ALA A 378 7.28 -5.35 7.25
N VAL A 379 8.47 -4.81 7.52
CA VAL A 379 9.13 -4.96 8.84
C VAL A 379 9.28 -3.65 9.60
N CYS A 380 9.03 -2.49 8.98
CA CYS A 380 9.22 -1.19 9.62
C CYS A 380 7.97 -0.77 10.42
N PRO A 381 8.12 -0.44 11.72
CA PRO A 381 7.07 0.21 12.49
C PRO A 381 6.62 1.51 11.83
N MET A 382 5.32 1.82 11.92
CA MET A 382 4.73 2.90 11.11
C MET A 382 5.29 4.29 11.48
N ARG A 383 5.76 4.43 12.73
CA ARG A 383 6.50 5.63 13.21
C ARG A 383 7.82 5.89 12.46
N TRP A 384 8.50 4.83 12.00
CA TRP A 384 9.81 4.92 11.33
C TRP A 384 9.70 4.75 9.82
N MET A 385 8.53 4.41 9.29
CA MET A 385 8.32 4.14 7.86
C MET A 385 8.76 5.31 6.98
N GLY A 386 8.37 6.54 7.34
CA GLY A 386 8.76 7.75 6.60
C GLY A 386 10.29 7.97 6.64
N PHE A 387 10.92 7.75 7.79
CA PHE A 387 12.38 7.88 7.94
C PHE A 387 13.12 6.86 7.07
N TYR A 388 12.81 5.57 7.18
CA TYR A 388 13.52 4.53 6.41
C TYR A 388 13.17 4.51 4.92
N SER A 389 11.96 4.93 4.54
CA SER A 389 11.63 5.18 3.14
C SER A 389 12.48 6.33 2.59
N GLY A 390 12.66 7.39 3.37
CA GLY A 390 13.54 8.51 3.04
C GLY A 390 15.01 8.11 2.95
N VAL A 391 15.51 7.29 3.90
CA VAL A 391 16.87 6.74 3.86
C VAL A 391 17.06 5.88 2.61
N SER A 392 16.14 4.97 2.31
CA SER A 392 16.21 4.12 1.11
C SER A 392 16.22 4.94 -0.18
N GLY A 393 15.36 5.96 -0.28
CA GLY A 393 15.35 6.90 -1.40
C GLY A 393 16.64 7.72 -1.53
N THR A 394 17.21 8.14 -0.40
CA THR A 394 18.50 8.85 -0.37
C THR A 394 19.66 7.93 -0.76
N THR A 395 19.64 6.68 -0.33
CA THR A 395 20.63 5.68 -0.75
C THR A 395 20.58 5.44 -2.26
N PHE A 396 19.37 5.30 -2.82
CA PHE A 396 19.19 5.20 -4.27
C PHE A 396 19.72 6.43 -5.01
N ALA A 397 19.46 7.63 -4.48
CA ALA A 397 20.00 8.88 -5.00
C ALA A 397 21.53 8.91 -5.01
N ILE A 398 22.17 8.60 -3.88
CA ILE A 398 23.63 8.57 -3.74
C ILE A 398 24.23 7.53 -4.68
N ALA A 399 23.60 6.36 -4.83
CA ALA A 399 24.07 5.32 -5.73
C ALA A 399 24.08 5.78 -7.20
N ASN A 400 23.01 6.44 -7.65
CA ASN A 400 22.94 7.01 -9.00
C ASN A 400 24.03 8.06 -9.24
N VAL A 401 24.36 8.88 -8.24
CA VAL A 401 25.41 9.90 -8.32
C VAL A 401 26.81 9.28 -8.30
N ALA A 402 27.02 8.28 -7.44
CA ALA A 402 28.29 7.60 -7.27
C ALA A 402 28.67 6.77 -8.51
N GLY A 403 27.69 6.19 -9.21
CA GLY A 403 27.91 5.35 -10.38
C GLY A 403 28.77 6.03 -11.46
N PRO A 404 28.32 7.13 -12.07
CA PRO A 404 29.07 7.82 -13.12
C PRO A 404 30.47 8.27 -12.68
N LEU A 405 30.65 8.69 -11.42
CA LEU A 405 31.94 9.12 -10.88
C LEU A 405 32.94 7.97 -10.72
N LEU A 406 32.50 6.87 -10.10
CA LEU A 406 33.33 5.68 -9.91
C LEU A 406 33.63 5.01 -11.25
N GLY A 407 32.62 4.89 -12.11
CA GLY A 407 32.78 4.36 -13.45
C GLY A 407 33.71 5.22 -14.31
N GLY A 408 33.56 6.55 -14.25
CA GLY A 408 34.43 7.46 -14.99
C GLY A 408 35.89 7.34 -14.56
N LYS A 409 36.15 7.37 -13.25
CA LYS A 409 37.50 7.23 -12.70
C LYS A 409 38.13 5.87 -13.05
N MET A 410 37.41 4.78 -12.81
CA MET A 410 37.92 3.43 -13.09
C MET A 410 38.09 3.18 -14.59
N GLY A 411 37.23 3.80 -15.42
CA GLY A 411 37.36 3.78 -16.87
C GLY A 411 38.63 4.50 -17.35
N ASP A 412 38.88 5.71 -16.83
CA ASP A 412 40.07 6.51 -17.17
C ASP A 412 41.37 5.81 -16.73
N GLU A 413 41.38 5.12 -15.58
CA GLU A 413 42.54 4.36 -15.05
C GLU A 413 42.70 2.95 -15.70
N GLY A 414 41.80 2.55 -16.60
CA GLY A 414 41.81 1.20 -17.21
C GLY A 414 41.44 0.08 -16.23
N ALA A 415 41.00 0.42 -15.02
CA ALA A 415 40.71 -0.47 -13.90
C ALA A 415 39.23 -0.91 -13.82
N TRP A 416 38.54 -1.00 -14.97
CA TRP A 416 37.09 -1.24 -15.06
C TRP A 416 36.59 -2.50 -14.33
N ARG A 417 37.44 -3.52 -14.13
CA ARG A 417 37.09 -4.74 -13.38
C ARG A 417 36.70 -4.45 -11.92
N TRP A 418 37.23 -3.37 -11.34
CA TRP A 418 36.91 -2.97 -9.97
C TRP A 418 35.47 -2.51 -9.78
N ILE A 419 34.81 -2.05 -10.85
CA ILE A 419 33.37 -1.74 -10.85
C ILE A 419 32.58 -2.95 -10.34
N PHE A 420 32.93 -4.12 -10.84
CA PHE A 420 32.29 -5.38 -10.47
C PHE A 420 32.81 -5.98 -9.16
N LEU A 421 34.12 -5.87 -8.89
CA LEU A 421 34.71 -6.45 -7.69
C LEU A 421 34.23 -5.76 -6.41
N LEU A 422 33.94 -4.45 -6.43
CA LEU A 422 33.45 -3.72 -5.27
C LEU A 422 32.08 -4.21 -4.78
N ASN A 423 31.26 -4.74 -5.68
CA ASN A 423 29.94 -5.27 -5.32
C ASN A 423 30.02 -6.56 -4.51
N VAL A 424 31.05 -7.39 -4.72
CA VAL A 424 31.18 -8.71 -4.06
C VAL A 424 31.27 -8.59 -2.54
N PRO A 425 32.23 -7.83 -1.95
CA PRO A 425 32.31 -7.68 -0.51
C PRO A 425 31.10 -6.91 0.06
N ALA A 426 30.59 -5.91 -0.67
CA ALA A 426 29.43 -5.14 -0.23
C ALA A 426 28.16 -6.00 -0.16
N ALA A 427 27.90 -6.83 -1.16
CA ALA A 427 26.79 -7.78 -1.18
C ALA A 427 26.95 -8.87 -0.11
N ALA A 428 28.17 -9.35 0.14
CA ALA A 428 28.44 -10.30 1.22
C ALA A 428 28.15 -9.72 2.61
N VAL A 429 28.58 -8.47 2.85
CA VAL A 429 28.26 -7.75 4.10
C VAL A 429 26.75 -7.52 4.22
N ALA A 430 26.08 -7.07 3.15
CA ALA A 430 24.63 -6.88 3.12
C ALA A 430 23.89 -8.18 3.42
N ALA A 431 24.31 -9.30 2.83
CA ALA A 431 23.77 -10.63 3.10
C ALA A 431 23.96 -11.04 4.56
N GLY A 432 25.13 -10.79 5.15
CA GLY A 432 25.40 -11.05 6.56
C GLY A 432 24.48 -10.25 7.49
N LEU A 433 24.34 -8.94 7.24
CA LEU A 433 23.47 -8.05 8.02
C LEU A 433 22.00 -8.49 7.93
N VAL A 434 21.50 -8.75 6.72
CA VAL A 434 20.13 -9.21 6.49
C VAL A 434 19.90 -10.60 7.08
N GLY A 435 20.85 -11.52 6.92
CA GLY A 435 20.78 -12.88 7.42
C GLY A 435 20.67 -12.96 8.94
N VAL A 436 21.35 -12.06 9.66
CA VAL A 436 21.32 -11.98 11.13
C VAL A 436 20.11 -11.19 11.65
N ALA A 437 19.68 -10.14 10.95
CA ALA A 437 18.67 -9.22 11.44
C ALA A 437 17.23 -9.58 11.07
N LEU A 438 17.00 -10.11 9.86
CA LEU A 438 15.66 -10.54 9.44
C LEU A 438 15.34 -11.93 10.01
N PRO A 439 14.13 -12.13 10.56
CA PRO A 439 13.69 -13.44 11.04
C PRO A 439 13.50 -14.40 9.86
N GLY A 440 13.80 -15.68 10.09
CA GLY A 440 13.52 -16.76 9.15
C GLY A 440 12.01 -17.01 8.98
N PRO A 441 11.64 -17.88 8.03
CA PRO A 441 10.24 -18.26 7.85
C PRO A 441 9.71 -18.95 9.12
N ALA A 442 8.48 -18.61 9.52
CA ALA A 442 7.85 -19.16 10.73
C ALA A 442 7.59 -20.68 10.62
N THR A 443 7.34 -21.15 9.40
CA THR A 443 7.23 -22.56 9.04
C THR A 443 8.35 -22.93 8.07
N PRO A 444 8.89 -24.17 8.13
CA PRO A 444 9.86 -24.62 7.15
C PRO A 444 9.22 -24.62 5.76
N ILE A 445 9.91 -24.02 4.79
CA ILE A 445 9.50 -24.01 3.39
C ILE A 445 9.55 -25.46 2.89
N VAL A 446 8.43 -25.93 2.36
CA VAL A 446 8.30 -27.28 1.80
C VAL A 446 8.13 -27.22 0.29
N LEU A 447 8.45 -28.32 -0.41
CA LEU A 447 8.25 -28.43 -1.86
C LEU A 447 6.80 -28.13 -2.28
N ALA A 448 5.82 -28.32 -1.39
CA ALA A 448 4.43 -27.99 -1.64
C ALA A 448 4.17 -26.48 -1.83
N ASP A 449 5.02 -25.60 -1.29
CA ASP A 449 4.91 -24.14 -1.46
C ASP A 449 5.16 -23.71 -2.91
N LEU A 450 5.87 -24.52 -3.70
CA LEU A 450 6.11 -24.25 -5.12
C LEU A 450 4.81 -24.22 -5.94
N VAL A 451 3.75 -24.89 -5.49
CA VAL A 451 2.44 -24.86 -6.15
C VAL A 451 1.77 -23.48 -6.08
N ARG A 452 2.22 -22.61 -5.16
CA ARG A 452 1.73 -21.22 -5.04
C ARG A 452 2.35 -20.28 -6.07
N VAL A 453 3.46 -20.69 -6.70
CA VAL A 453 4.16 -19.86 -7.69
C VAL A 453 3.41 -19.89 -9.02
N ASP A 454 3.07 -18.73 -9.54
CA ASP A 454 2.51 -18.60 -10.88
C ASP A 454 3.63 -18.59 -11.95
N TYR A 455 4.04 -19.80 -12.35
CA TYR A 455 5.04 -20.01 -13.39
C TYR A 455 4.60 -19.49 -14.77
N VAL A 456 3.30 -19.55 -15.07
CA VAL A 456 2.77 -19.17 -16.39
C VAL A 456 2.81 -17.65 -16.54
N GLY A 457 2.32 -16.93 -15.52
CA GLY A 457 2.42 -15.47 -15.45
C GLY A 457 3.88 -15.01 -15.47
N ALA A 458 4.77 -15.67 -14.72
CA ALA A 458 6.19 -15.35 -14.72
C ALA A 458 6.84 -15.51 -16.11
N ILE A 459 6.58 -16.61 -16.83
CA ILE A 459 7.13 -16.84 -18.17
C ILE A 459 6.67 -15.77 -19.15
N PHE A 460 5.36 -15.47 -19.18
CA PHE A 460 4.85 -14.46 -20.12
C PHE A 460 5.28 -13.04 -19.76
N SER A 461 5.34 -12.69 -18.47
CA SER A 461 5.86 -11.41 -18.00
C SER A 461 7.31 -11.18 -18.42
N VAL A 462 8.19 -12.15 -18.12
CA VAL A 462 9.62 -12.05 -18.45
C VAL A 462 9.82 -12.06 -19.97
N SER A 463 9.19 -13.00 -20.68
CA SER A 463 9.35 -13.12 -22.13
C SER A 463 8.82 -11.89 -22.86
N GLY A 464 7.68 -11.34 -22.44
CA GLY A 464 7.12 -10.11 -23.00
C GLY A 464 8.05 -8.92 -22.84
N ALA A 465 8.61 -8.73 -21.64
CA ALA A 465 9.58 -7.66 -21.39
C ALA A 465 10.88 -7.83 -22.19
N VAL A 466 11.46 -9.04 -22.19
CA VAL A 466 12.73 -9.35 -22.89
C VAL A 466 12.59 -9.17 -24.39
N LEU A 467 11.53 -9.73 -25.00
CA LEU A 467 11.29 -9.63 -26.44
C LEU A 467 11.01 -8.18 -26.86
N LEU A 468 10.24 -7.43 -26.07
CA LEU A 468 9.95 -6.03 -26.37
C LEU A 468 11.24 -5.20 -26.37
N ILE A 469 12.07 -5.32 -25.33
CA ILE A 469 13.31 -4.56 -25.25
C ILE A 469 14.30 -5.01 -26.33
N TYR A 470 14.44 -6.31 -26.58
CA TYR A 470 15.31 -6.83 -27.65
C TYR A 470 14.90 -6.29 -29.02
N GLY A 471 13.60 -6.32 -29.35
CA GLY A 471 13.08 -5.80 -30.61
C GLY A 471 13.32 -4.31 -30.79
N LEU A 472 13.17 -3.52 -29.72
CA LEU A 472 13.41 -2.08 -29.75
C LEU A 472 14.90 -1.72 -29.83
N GLU A 473 15.78 -2.50 -29.20
CA GLU A 473 17.24 -2.27 -29.23
C GLU A 473 17.85 -2.64 -30.58
N THR A 474 17.42 -3.76 -31.17
CA THR A 474 17.98 -4.27 -32.42
C THR A 474 17.34 -3.66 -33.67
N GLY A 475 16.14 -3.09 -33.54
CA GLY A 475 15.41 -2.41 -34.60
C GLY A 475 16.12 -1.13 -35.04
N GLY A 476 16.43 -1.04 -36.33
CA GLY A 476 17.13 0.10 -36.92
C GLY A 476 18.63 0.15 -36.66
N SER A 477 19.18 -0.76 -35.84
CA SER A 477 20.62 -0.87 -35.58
C SER A 477 21.23 -2.10 -36.27
N THR A 478 20.79 -3.29 -35.87
CA THR A 478 21.29 -4.58 -36.36
C THR A 478 20.40 -5.12 -37.48
N TYR A 479 19.09 -4.94 -37.33
CA TYR A 479 18.09 -5.34 -38.31
C TYR A 479 17.26 -4.13 -38.73
N THR A 480 16.84 -4.09 -40.00
CA THR A 480 15.89 -3.07 -40.44
C THR A 480 14.54 -3.25 -39.74
N TRP A 481 13.84 -2.16 -39.46
CA TRP A 481 12.53 -2.19 -38.80
C TRP A 481 11.50 -3.06 -39.54
N GLY A 482 11.58 -3.13 -40.86
CA GLY A 482 10.71 -3.96 -41.70
C GLY A 482 11.14 -5.43 -41.82
N SER A 483 12.23 -5.86 -41.20
CA SER A 483 12.68 -7.25 -41.25
C SER A 483 11.69 -8.19 -40.55
N GLY A 484 11.51 -9.39 -41.09
CA GLY A 484 10.64 -10.41 -40.49
C GLY A 484 11.05 -10.80 -39.06
N VAL A 485 12.34 -10.65 -38.71
CA VAL A 485 12.86 -10.88 -37.35
C VAL A 485 12.29 -9.84 -36.39
N ILE A 486 12.41 -8.54 -36.69
CA ILE A 486 11.92 -7.48 -35.79
C ILE A 486 10.40 -7.51 -35.68
N VAL A 487 9.69 -7.64 -36.81
CA VAL A 487 8.22 -7.72 -36.80
C VAL A 487 7.76 -8.96 -36.02
N GLY A 488 8.41 -10.11 -36.21
CA GLY A 488 8.10 -11.35 -35.49
C GLY A 488 8.36 -11.23 -33.98
N VAL A 489 9.49 -10.65 -33.58
CA VAL A 489 9.83 -10.42 -32.16
C VAL A 489 8.86 -9.47 -31.50
N LEU A 490 8.54 -8.33 -32.13
CA LEU A 490 7.61 -7.35 -31.58
C LEU A 490 6.18 -7.91 -31.50
N ALA A 491 5.75 -8.65 -32.52
CA ALA A 491 4.46 -9.36 -32.48
C ALA A 491 4.42 -10.40 -31.35
N ALA A 492 5.49 -11.19 -31.19
CA ALA A 492 5.60 -12.16 -30.09
C ALA A 492 5.61 -11.48 -28.72
N ALA A 493 6.26 -10.31 -28.59
CA ALA A 493 6.24 -9.51 -27.36
C ALA A 493 4.82 -9.05 -27.02
N VAL A 494 4.08 -8.50 -27.99
CA VAL A 494 2.68 -8.09 -27.80
C VAL A 494 1.81 -9.28 -27.40
N VAL A 495 1.95 -10.41 -28.09
CA VAL A 495 1.21 -11.64 -27.75
C VAL A 495 1.54 -12.11 -26.34
N ALA A 496 2.82 -12.16 -25.94
CA ALA A 496 3.22 -12.55 -24.60
C ALA A 496 2.65 -11.61 -23.51
N ILE A 497 2.65 -10.29 -23.76
CA ILE A 497 2.07 -9.30 -22.84
C ILE A 497 0.54 -9.48 -22.72
N LEU A 498 -0.16 -9.70 -23.84
CA LEU A 498 -1.60 -9.95 -23.84
C LEU A 498 -1.94 -11.27 -23.12
N LEU A 499 -1.14 -12.31 -23.33
CA LEU A 499 -1.28 -13.59 -22.64
C LEU A 499 -1.01 -13.45 -21.14
N PHE A 500 -0.01 -12.66 -20.74
CA PHE A 500 0.25 -12.34 -19.34
C PHE A 500 -0.97 -11.70 -18.68
N PHE A 501 -1.46 -10.57 -19.23
CA PHE A 501 -2.62 -9.89 -18.66
C PHE A 501 -3.90 -10.74 -18.72
N GLY A 502 -4.12 -11.50 -19.79
CA GLY A 502 -5.27 -12.41 -19.90
C GLY A 502 -5.22 -13.56 -18.89
N TRP A 503 -4.03 -14.12 -18.65
CA TRP A 503 -3.80 -15.16 -17.65
C TRP A 503 -4.02 -14.64 -16.23
N GLU A 504 -3.40 -13.52 -15.89
CA GLU A 504 -3.51 -12.88 -14.58
C GLU A 504 -4.94 -12.43 -14.28
N TRP A 505 -5.66 -11.88 -15.26
CA TRP A 505 -7.09 -11.54 -15.11
C TRP A 505 -7.94 -12.77 -14.82
N ARG A 506 -7.67 -13.88 -15.50
CA ARG A 506 -8.35 -15.16 -15.28
C ARG A 506 -8.01 -15.75 -13.91
N LEU A 507 -6.77 -15.60 -13.45
CA LEU A 507 -6.29 -16.11 -12.16
C LEU A 507 -6.90 -15.30 -11.01
N ASP A 508 -6.93 -13.97 -11.11
CA ASP A 508 -7.60 -13.06 -10.17
C ASP A 508 -9.11 -13.34 -10.09
N GLY A 509 -9.77 -13.58 -11.23
CA GLY A 509 -11.19 -13.98 -11.27
C GLY A 509 -11.49 -15.36 -10.63
N ARG A 510 -10.45 -16.13 -10.28
CA ARG A 510 -10.54 -17.45 -9.63
C ARG A 510 -9.96 -17.43 -8.22
N GLU A 511 -9.71 -16.26 -7.64
CA GLU A 511 -9.21 -16.07 -6.27
C GLU A 511 -10.06 -16.94 -5.30
N GLY A 512 -9.41 -17.90 -4.61
CA GLY A 512 -10.03 -18.90 -3.73
C GLY A 512 -10.22 -20.31 -4.32
N ARG A 513 -10.13 -20.51 -5.64
CA ARG A 513 -10.20 -21.85 -6.28
C ARG A 513 -8.84 -22.41 -6.70
N THR A 514 -7.85 -21.55 -6.89
CA THR A 514 -6.48 -21.93 -7.25
C THR A 514 -5.54 -21.67 -6.09
N ARG A 515 -4.56 -22.57 -5.89
CA ARG A 515 -3.48 -22.36 -4.91
C ARG A 515 -2.40 -21.38 -5.39
N MET A 516 -2.36 -21.11 -6.69
CA MET A 516 -1.44 -20.15 -7.31
C MET A 516 -1.83 -18.72 -6.94
N GLU A 517 -0.84 -17.93 -6.53
CA GLU A 517 -1.02 -16.52 -6.25
C GLU A 517 -0.66 -15.68 -7.48
N PRO A 518 -1.54 -14.75 -7.92
CA PRO A 518 -1.28 -13.92 -9.10
C PRO A 518 -0.08 -13.00 -8.89
N LEU A 519 0.73 -12.77 -9.94
CA LEU A 519 1.81 -11.79 -9.88
C LEU A 519 1.25 -10.37 -9.88
N PHE A 520 0.16 -10.13 -10.61
CA PHE A 520 -0.42 -8.81 -10.78
C PHE A 520 -1.89 -8.76 -10.33
N PRO A 521 -2.21 -8.10 -9.19
CA PRO A 521 -3.58 -8.03 -8.70
C PRO A 521 -4.42 -7.04 -9.52
N PHE A 522 -5.29 -7.56 -10.40
CA PHE A 522 -6.12 -6.78 -11.34
C PHE A 522 -7.06 -5.79 -10.66
N ARG A 523 -7.44 -6.05 -9.40
CA ARG A 523 -8.20 -5.10 -8.57
C ARG A 523 -7.56 -3.72 -8.48
N LEU A 524 -6.24 -3.58 -8.62
CA LEU A 524 -5.56 -2.29 -8.63
C LEU A 524 -5.96 -1.43 -9.84
N LEU A 525 -6.29 -2.04 -10.97
CA LEU A 525 -6.71 -1.34 -12.19
C LEU A 525 -8.16 -0.81 -12.10
N ARG A 526 -8.94 -1.23 -11.09
CA ARG A 526 -10.28 -0.64 -10.84
C ARG A 526 -10.20 0.78 -10.30
N ASN A 527 -9.10 1.15 -9.65
CA ASN A 527 -8.92 2.50 -9.12
C ASN A 527 -8.27 3.39 -10.19
N PRO A 528 -8.99 4.41 -10.72
CA PRO A 528 -8.45 5.28 -11.76
C PRO A 528 -7.19 6.04 -11.31
N VAL A 529 -7.06 6.36 -10.02
CA VAL A 529 -5.87 7.04 -9.48
C VAL A 529 -4.64 6.13 -9.59
N THR A 530 -4.78 4.84 -9.31
CA THR A 530 -3.70 3.85 -9.43
C THR A 530 -3.28 3.68 -10.89
N VAL A 531 -4.24 3.61 -11.81
CA VAL A 531 -3.97 3.55 -13.25
C VAL A 531 -3.19 4.78 -13.72
N LEU A 532 -3.59 5.99 -13.29
CA LEU A 532 -2.88 7.23 -13.60
C LEU A 532 -1.45 7.24 -13.05
N ILE A 533 -1.21 6.69 -11.86
CA ILE A 533 0.13 6.56 -11.29
C ILE A 533 0.98 5.60 -12.13
N PHE A 534 0.45 4.46 -12.56
CA PHE A 534 1.18 3.53 -13.43
C PHE A 534 1.52 4.15 -14.80
N LEU A 535 0.57 4.83 -15.43
CA LEU A 535 0.80 5.55 -16.69
C LEU A 535 1.86 6.63 -16.52
N SER A 536 1.76 7.43 -15.45
CA SER A 536 2.76 8.46 -15.13
C SER A 536 4.15 7.86 -14.94
N ALA A 537 4.28 6.78 -14.16
CA ALA A 537 5.55 6.09 -13.94
C ALA A 537 6.16 5.53 -15.24
N PHE A 538 5.33 4.99 -16.14
CA PHE A 538 5.77 4.49 -17.44
C PHE A 538 6.40 5.59 -18.31
N PHE A 539 5.71 6.73 -18.47
CA PHE A 539 6.22 7.85 -19.28
C PHE A 539 7.41 8.57 -18.61
N LEU A 540 7.38 8.72 -17.29
CA LEU A 540 8.46 9.32 -16.49
C LEU A 540 9.77 8.55 -16.65
N GLY A 541 9.71 7.21 -16.60
CA GLY A 541 10.86 6.33 -16.76
C GLY A 541 11.53 6.45 -18.12
N ALA A 542 10.75 6.55 -19.21
CA ALA A 542 11.27 6.67 -20.57
C ALA A 542 12.15 7.92 -20.74
N VAL A 543 11.68 9.07 -20.26
CA VAL A 543 12.46 10.32 -20.33
C VAL A 543 13.70 10.24 -19.43
N PHE A 544 13.58 9.69 -18.22
CA PHE A 544 14.68 9.61 -17.26
C PHE A 544 15.87 8.79 -17.78
N TYR A 545 15.63 7.57 -18.26
CA TYR A 545 16.69 6.70 -18.78
C TYR A 545 17.29 7.22 -20.09
N THR A 546 16.47 7.84 -20.95
CA THR A 546 16.96 8.48 -22.19
C THR A 546 18.02 9.53 -21.87
N VAL A 547 17.76 10.43 -20.91
CA VAL A 547 18.72 11.48 -20.54
C VAL A 547 19.96 10.89 -19.86
N ILE A 548 19.80 9.90 -18.97
CA ILE A 548 20.93 9.25 -18.28
C ILE A 548 21.94 8.63 -19.25
N ILE A 549 21.48 8.01 -20.32
CA ILE A 549 22.37 7.34 -21.29
C ILE A 549 22.91 8.34 -22.32
N THR A 550 22.05 9.21 -22.85
CA THR A 550 22.43 10.10 -23.96
C THR A 550 23.32 11.25 -23.50
N LEU A 551 23.13 11.81 -22.31
CA LEU A 551 23.88 12.97 -21.85
C LEU A 551 25.40 12.68 -21.67
N PRO A 552 25.83 11.59 -21.00
CA PRO A 552 27.25 11.25 -20.90
C PRO A 552 27.84 10.84 -22.25
N ARG A 553 27.10 10.04 -23.03
CA ARG A 553 27.55 9.60 -24.36
C ARG A 553 27.78 10.78 -25.30
N ARG A 554 26.83 11.73 -25.34
CA ARG A 554 26.96 12.98 -26.12
C ARG A 554 28.17 13.78 -25.63
N SER A 555 28.38 13.83 -24.31
CA SER A 555 29.50 14.57 -23.72
C SER A 555 30.87 14.00 -24.08
N GLN A 556 31.01 12.67 -24.12
CA GLN A 556 32.26 12.01 -24.50
C GLN A 556 32.50 12.07 -26.01
N LEU A 557 31.48 11.84 -26.83
CA LEU A 557 31.63 11.76 -28.29
C LEU A 557 31.74 13.11 -28.99
N LEU A 558 30.99 14.13 -28.55
CA LEU A 558 30.94 15.43 -29.24
C LEU A 558 31.86 16.47 -28.62
N TYR A 559 31.94 16.53 -27.29
CA TYR A 559 32.80 17.49 -26.60
C TYR A 559 34.17 16.91 -26.25
N SER A 560 34.45 15.65 -26.65
CA SER A 560 35.70 14.93 -26.35
C SER A 560 36.08 14.98 -24.86
N LEU A 561 35.09 15.02 -23.98
CA LEU A 561 35.30 15.08 -22.53
C LEU A 561 35.71 13.71 -22.00
N SER A 562 36.56 13.70 -20.95
CA SER A 562 36.88 12.47 -20.22
C SER A 562 35.62 11.83 -19.61
N ALA A 563 35.69 10.54 -19.28
CA ALA A 563 34.58 9.82 -18.67
C ALA A 563 34.18 10.44 -17.32
N THR A 564 35.16 10.90 -16.55
CA THR A 564 34.98 11.69 -15.33
C THR A 564 34.21 13.00 -15.56
N ALA A 565 34.62 13.82 -16.54
CA ALA A 565 33.94 15.09 -16.82
C ALA A 565 32.50 14.89 -17.34
N ALA A 566 32.27 13.84 -18.13
CA ALA A 566 30.92 13.45 -18.56
C ALA A 566 30.04 13.01 -17.37
N GLY A 567 30.60 12.25 -16.41
CA GLY A 567 29.92 11.87 -15.18
C GLY A 567 29.54 13.08 -14.31
N VAL A 568 30.43 14.08 -14.21
CA VAL A 568 30.16 15.33 -13.48
C VAL A 568 28.99 16.11 -14.09
N LYS A 569 28.83 16.15 -15.42
CA LYS A 569 27.67 16.80 -16.05
C LYS A 569 26.35 16.12 -15.71
N LEU A 570 26.34 14.80 -15.55
CA LEU A 570 25.15 14.04 -15.15
C LEU A 570 24.76 14.27 -13.69
N LEU A 571 25.74 14.61 -12.84
CA LEU A 571 25.58 14.84 -11.40
C LEU A 571 24.49 15.86 -11.07
N ALA A 572 24.43 16.97 -11.82
CA ALA A 572 23.45 18.04 -11.60
C ALA A 572 22.01 17.53 -11.71
N MET A 573 21.71 16.72 -12.73
CA MET A 573 20.38 16.13 -12.91
C MET A 573 20.04 15.17 -11.76
N LEU A 574 20.97 14.28 -11.41
CA LEU A 574 20.75 13.24 -10.40
C LEU A 574 20.60 13.80 -8.99
N LEU A 575 21.39 14.82 -8.63
CA LEU A 575 21.24 15.50 -7.34
C LEU A 575 19.92 16.26 -7.28
N LEU A 576 19.55 16.96 -8.35
CA LEU A 576 18.32 17.74 -8.38
C LEU A 576 17.08 16.83 -8.29
N SER A 577 17.05 15.72 -9.03
CA SER A 577 15.94 14.74 -8.94
C SER A 577 15.80 14.16 -7.54
N SER A 578 16.93 13.89 -6.88
CA SER A 578 16.98 13.34 -5.52
C SER A 578 16.47 14.33 -4.49
N PHE A 579 16.91 15.59 -4.59
CA PHE A 579 16.46 16.68 -3.73
C PHE A 579 14.97 16.97 -3.92
N SER A 580 14.48 16.99 -5.17
CA SER A 580 13.06 17.14 -5.48
C SER A 580 12.21 16.00 -4.89
N SER A 581 12.70 14.75 -4.90
CA SER A 581 12.00 13.63 -4.26
C SER A 581 11.85 13.80 -2.75
N ALA A 582 12.89 14.31 -2.07
CA ALA A 582 12.82 14.58 -0.63
C ALA A 582 11.81 15.68 -0.30
N ILE A 583 11.81 16.78 -1.08
CA ILE A 583 10.82 17.86 -0.95
C ILE A 583 9.40 17.35 -1.19
N ALA A 584 9.18 16.57 -2.25
CA ALA A 584 7.87 15.99 -2.56
C ALA A 584 7.36 15.13 -1.39
N GLY A 585 8.21 14.27 -0.83
CA GLY A 585 7.86 13.46 0.35
C GLY A 585 7.48 14.30 1.58
N LEU A 586 8.20 15.39 1.84
CA LEU A 586 7.88 16.32 2.92
C LEU A 586 6.53 17.02 2.69
N ILE A 587 6.21 17.40 1.46
CA ILE A 587 4.92 18.04 1.15
C ILE A 587 3.78 17.03 1.29
N TYR A 588 3.95 15.81 0.78
CA TYR A 588 2.93 14.75 0.88
C TYR A 588 2.63 14.35 2.32
N SER A 589 3.63 14.39 3.22
CA SER A 589 3.41 14.11 4.64
C SER A 589 2.51 15.14 5.33
N LYS A 590 2.41 16.37 4.79
CA LYS A 590 1.56 17.44 5.34
C LYS A 590 0.17 17.47 4.72
N SER A 591 0.02 17.12 3.44
CA SER A 591 -1.28 17.14 2.76
C SER A 591 -1.34 16.18 1.59
N THR A 592 -2.24 15.21 1.66
CA THR A 592 -2.52 14.26 0.56
C THR A 592 -3.28 14.90 -0.60
N ARG A 593 -3.89 16.07 -0.41
CA ARG A 593 -4.61 16.81 -1.46
C ARG A 593 -3.68 17.40 -2.52
N LEU A 594 -2.40 17.57 -2.21
CA LEU A 594 -1.40 18.17 -3.11
C LEU A 594 -0.72 17.15 -4.03
N VAL A 595 -0.99 15.85 -3.89
CA VAL A 595 -0.34 14.79 -4.68
C VAL A 595 -0.55 14.98 -6.18
N LEU A 596 -1.80 15.16 -6.61
CA LEU A 596 -2.13 15.30 -8.03
C LEU A 596 -1.59 16.61 -8.66
N PRO A 597 -1.76 17.80 -8.02
CA PRO A 597 -1.16 19.03 -8.54
C PRO A 597 0.37 18.97 -8.66
N ILE A 598 1.05 18.37 -7.68
CA ILE A 598 2.52 18.25 -7.71
C ILE A 598 2.95 17.32 -8.83
N LEU A 599 2.28 16.17 -8.99
CA LEU A 599 2.57 15.23 -10.08
C LEU A 599 2.37 15.87 -11.46
N ALA A 600 1.31 16.66 -11.64
CA ALA A 600 1.07 17.40 -12.87
C ALA A 600 2.14 18.49 -13.12
N GLY A 601 2.54 19.21 -12.07
CA GLY A 601 3.59 20.22 -12.16
C GLY A 601 4.97 19.64 -12.49
N THR A 602 5.35 18.53 -11.87
CA THR A 602 6.66 17.88 -12.10
C THR A 602 6.74 17.25 -13.48
N THR A 603 5.65 16.63 -13.96
CA THR A 603 5.59 16.09 -15.33
C THR A 603 5.68 17.21 -16.38
N ALA A 604 5.01 18.35 -16.18
CA ALA A 604 5.14 19.51 -17.05
C ALA A 604 6.58 20.06 -17.10
N LEU A 605 7.23 20.19 -15.94
CA LEU A 605 8.65 20.59 -15.86
C LEU A 605 9.58 19.61 -16.57
N GLN A 606 9.31 18.31 -16.46
CA GLN A 606 10.11 17.29 -17.13
C GLN A 606 9.98 17.37 -18.66
N VAL A 607 8.76 17.56 -19.18
CA VAL A 607 8.54 17.75 -20.63
C VAL A 607 9.25 19.00 -21.12
N LEU A 608 9.18 20.10 -20.37
CA LEU A 608 9.88 21.35 -20.70
C LEU A 608 11.41 21.15 -20.69
N GLY A 609 11.96 20.51 -19.64
CA GLY A 609 13.39 20.24 -19.54
C GLY A 609 13.90 19.30 -20.63
N GLY A 610 13.15 18.22 -20.93
CA GLY A 610 13.45 17.33 -22.05
C GLY A 610 13.38 18.03 -23.40
N GLY A 611 12.37 18.89 -23.61
CA GLY A 611 12.25 19.71 -24.82
C GLY A 611 13.43 20.67 -24.99
N LEU A 612 13.83 21.37 -23.91
CA LEU A 612 15.00 22.25 -23.92
C LEU A 612 16.30 21.49 -24.18
N LEU A 613 16.47 20.29 -23.63
CA LEU A 613 17.62 19.42 -23.93
C LEU A 613 17.73 19.11 -25.43
N CYS A 614 16.61 18.92 -26.14
CA CYS A 614 16.62 18.74 -27.59
C CYS A 614 17.06 20.01 -28.35
N THR A 615 16.88 21.19 -27.77
CA THR A 615 17.28 22.48 -28.38
C THR A 615 18.74 22.86 -28.12
N LEU A 616 19.48 22.11 -27.30
CA LEU A 616 20.92 22.30 -27.12
C LEU A 616 21.64 22.02 -28.45
N GLY A 617 21.76 23.08 -29.25
CA GLY A 617 22.43 23.10 -30.53
C GLY A 617 23.94 22.98 -30.39
N PHE A 618 24.56 22.57 -31.50
CA PHE A 618 26.00 22.54 -31.68
C PHE A 618 26.55 23.97 -31.68
N SER A 619 27.05 24.44 -30.54
CA SER A 619 27.80 25.71 -30.49
C SER A 619 29.22 25.45 -31.00
N SER A 620 29.54 26.09 -32.13
CA SER A 620 30.80 26.02 -32.89
C SER A 620 32.06 26.56 -32.18
N ASP A 621 32.03 26.74 -30.86
CA ASP A 621 33.11 27.43 -30.12
C ASP A 621 34.08 26.48 -29.39
N GLY A 622 33.93 25.16 -29.59
CA GLY A 622 34.89 24.15 -29.14
C GLY A 622 35.16 23.17 -30.27
N GLY A 623 36.17 23.46 -31.09
CA GLY A 623 36.38 22.85 -32.40
C GLY A 623 36.44 21.32 -32.41
N VAL A 624 35.47 20.70 -33.07
CA VAL A 624 35.66 19.64 -34.07
C VAL A 624 34.52 19.78 -35.08
N ASP A 625 34.86 20.13 -36.31
CA ASP A 625 33.95 20.08 -37.46
C ASP A 625 33.63 18.62 -37.78
N ALA A 626 32.36 18.23 -37.65
CA ALA A 626 31.84 17.03 -38.30
C ALA A 626 30.37 17.20 -38.66
N ARG A 627 30.13 17.65 -39.89
CA ARG A 627 28.86 17.45 -40.60
C ARG A 627 28.56 15.96 -40.67
N MET A 628 27.71 15.43 -39.78
CA MET A 628 26.92 14.24 -40.11
C MET A 628 25.50 14.68 -40.44
N SER A 629 25.27 14.72 -41.74
CA SER A 629 24.00 14.85 -42.42
C SER A 629 23.02 13.81 -41.87
N TYR A 630 22.09 14.23 -41.02
CA TYR A 630 20.78 13.59 -40.90
C TYR A 630 19.94 14.07 -42.10
N HIS A 631 20.18 13.50 -43.27
CA HIS A 631 19.19 13.47 -44.34
C HIS A 631 18.75 12.02 -44.51
N GLY A 632 17.43 11.83 -44.49
CA GLY A 632 16.78 10.54 -44.34
C GLY A 632 17.07 9.53 -45.44
N GLY A 633 16.90 8.27 -45.04
CA GLY A 633 16.79 7.06 -45.83
C GLY A 633 16.15 5.99 -44.96
#